data_AF-A0AB39SAG2-F1
#
_entry.id   AF-A0AB39SAG2-F1
#
_cell.length_a   1.000
_cell.length_b   1.000
_cell.length_c   1.000
_cell.angle_alpha   90.00
_cell.angle_beta   90.00
_cell.angle_gamma   90.00
#
_symmetry.space_group_name_H-M   'P 1'
#
loop_
_entity.id
_entity.type
_entity.pdbx_description
1 polymer ?
#
loop_
_entity_poly.entity_id
_entity_poly.type
_entity_poly.pdbx_seq_one_letter_code
_entity_poly.pdbx_strand_id
1 'polypeptide(L)'
;MSDPDGNEHLSSAQAGVPQPPEAAEDTTEQKLRVSHAARTRSAASRAAAICHYIGQHSSDEKHEGGTADEQISWKSAHAARVAAQAVAVLAESSPAPAADSRCARNASASAAQAAQMGQLHDSSSELSVAACRAALTASQAAAAAAGAGGSGENETLNAKADAAEADAVAAARKAGWMLPGQDLPEVSTGIRSPDLMSMLHL
;
A
#
# COMPACT_ATOMS: atom_id res chain seq x y z
N MET A 1 76.06 -1.68 31.68
CA MET A 1 76.11 -2.99 31.01
C MET A 1 74.79 -3.68 31.31
N SER A 2 73.95 -3.76 30.26
CA SER A 2 72.77 -4.63 30.07
C SER A 2 71.48 -4.41 30.90
N ASP A 3 70.50 -3.76 30.25
CA ASP A 3 69.03 -3.94 30.40
C ASP A 3 68.58 -5.30 29.78
N PRO A 4 67.27 -5.66 29.66
CA PRO A 4 66.01 -5.30 30.37
C PRO A 4 65.14 -6.55 30.73
N ASP A 5 64.03 -6.39 31.46
CA ASP A 5 62.69 -6.98 31.16
C ASP A 5 61.75 -6.91 32.38
N GLY A 6 60.45 -6.63 32.14
CA GLY A 6 59.40 -6.88 33.13
C GLY A 6 58.30 -5.83 33.24
N ASN A 7 57.64 -5.53 32.13
CA ASN A 7 56.30 -4.91 32.07
C ASN A 7 55.26 -5.71 32.86
N GLU A 8 54.55 -5.14 33.84
CA GLU A 8 53.13 -5.46 34.14
C GLU A 8 52.39 -4.25 34.75
N HIS A 9 51.66 -3.56 33.86
CA HIS A 9 50.56 -2.66 34.18
C HIS A 9 49.44 -3.43 34.89
N LEU A 10 49.21 -3.17 36.18
CA LEU A 10 47.96 -3.56 36.84
C LEU A 10 46.85 -2.57 36.44
N SER A 11 46.28 -2.80 35.26
CA SER A 11 45.02 -2.21 34.81
C SER A 11 43.88 -2.94 35.51
N SER A 12 43.24 -2.28 36.47
CA SER A 12 42.04 -2.79 37.12
C SER A 12 40.91 -2.91 36.10
N ALA A 13 40.58 -4.14 35.73
CA ALA A 13 39.42 -4.49 34.95
C ALA A 13 38.15 -4.07 35.69
N GLN A 14 37.56 -2.93 35.30
CA GLN A 14 36.16 -2.64 35.58
C GLN A 14 35.33 -3.64 34.77
N ALA A 15 34.72 -4.58 35.49
CA ALA A 15 33.71 -5.48 34.95
C ALA A 15 32.60 -4.65 34.31
N GLY A 16 32.48 -4.78 32.98
CA GLY A 16 31.43 -4.14 32.20
C GLY A 16 30.07 -4.55 32.74
N VAL A 17 29.31 -3.57 33.22
CA VAL A 17 27.87 -3.70 33.43
C VAL A 17 27.28 -4.05 32.07
N PRO A 18 26.56 -5.18 31.90
CA PRO A 18 25.85 -5.44 30.67
C PRO A 18 24.79 -4.35 30.51
N GLN A 19 24.99 -3.45 29.55
CA GLN A 19 23.95 -2.51 29.14
C GLN A 19 22.74 -3.36 28.69
N PRO A 20 21.53 -3.10 29.21
CA PRO A 20 20.33 -3.69 28.65
C PRO A 20 20.25 -3.30 27.16
N PRO A 21 19.68 -4.15 26.29
CA PRO A 21 19.54 -3.81 24.88
C PRO A 21 18.78 -2.49 24.79
N GLU A 22 19.43 -1.46 24.22
CA GLU A 22 18.78 -0.24 23.79
C GLU A 22 17.54 -0.66 23.00
N ALA A 23 16.35 -0.33 23.53
CA ALA A 23 15.13 -0.48 22.76
C ALA A 23 15.36 0.29 21.46
N ALA A 24 15.47 -0.43 20.34
CA ALA A 24 15.76 0.16 19.05
C ALA A 24 14.78 1.31 18.81
N GLU A 25 15.26 2.54 18.87
CA GLU A 25 14.46 3.70 18.55
C GLU A 25 14.01 3.54 17.09
N ASP A 26 12.69 3.50 16.86
CA ASP A 26 12.13 3.45 15.51
C ASP A 26 12.68 4.64 14.72
N THR A 27 13.52 4.35 13.72
CA THR A 27 14.13 5.37 12.87
C THR A 27 13.03 6.13 12.13
N THR A 28 13.34 7.36 11.71
CA THR A 28 12.42 8.17 10.91
C THR A 28 11.95 7.41 9.65
N GLU A 29 12.83 6.62 9.04
CA GLU A 29 12.52 5.78 7.88
C GLU A 29 11.50 4.68 8.22
N GLN A 30 11.60 4.05 9.39
CA GLN A 30 10.62 3.05 9.86
C GLN A 30 9.26 3.69 10.13
N LYS A 31 9.21 4.88 10.75
CA LYS A 31 7.95 5.62 10.95
C LYS A 31 7.29 5.99 9.63
N LEU A 32 8.07 6.48 8.67
CA LEU A 32 7.58 6.77 7.32
C LEU A 32 7.10 5.51 6.61
N ARG A 33 7.85 4.40 6.72
CA ARG A 33 7.45 3.10 6.19
C ARG A 33 6.09 2.65 6.74
N VAL A 34 5.84 2.82 8.03
CA VAL A 34 4.54 2.46 8.64
C VAL A 34 3.39 3.26 8.01
N SER A 35 3.54 4.58 7.87
CA SER A 35 2.53 5.45 7.23
C SER A 35 2.30 5.06 5.76
N HIS A 36 3.37 4.95 4.96
CA HIS A 36 3.25 4.57 3.54
C HIS A 36 2.64 3.18 3.36
N ALA A 37 3.01 2.22 4.21
CA ALA A 37 2.44 0.88 4.18
C ALA A 37 0.97 0.85 4.60
N ALA A 38 0.57 1.65 5.59
CA ALA A 38 -0.83 1.79 5.97
C ALA A 38 -1.67 2.36 4.81
N ARG A 39 -1.18 3.42 4.14
CA ARG A 39 -1.85 4.01 2.98
C ARG A 39 -1.94 3.02 1.80
N THR A 40 -0.85 2.29 1.53
CA THR A 40 -0.82 1.27 0.48
C THR A 40 -1.83 0.15 0.75
N ARG A 41 -1.89 -0.34 1.99
CA ARG A 41 -2.89 -1.35 2.40
C ARG A 41 -4.32 -0.81 2.28
N SER A 42 -4.59 0.41 2.75
CA SER A 42 -5.90 1.05 2.62
C SER A 42 -6.36 1.14 1.16
N ALA A 43 -5.49 1.61 0.27
CA ALA A 43 -5.80 1.72 -1.15
C ALA A 43 -6.05 0.35 -1.80
N ALA A 44 -5.20 -0.65 -1.50
CA ALA A 44 -5.38 -2.01 -2.00
C ALA A 44 -6.69 -2.64 -1.50
N SER A 45 -7.00 -2.47 -0.22
CA SER A 45 -8.26 -2.86 0.39
C SER A 45 -9.46 -2.22 -0.34
N ARG A 46 -9.43 -0.91 -0.57
CA ARG A 46 -10.48 -0.20 -1.29
C ARG A 46 -10.65 -0.72 -2.73
N ALA A 47 -9.56 -0.98 -3.44
CA ALA A 47 -9.61 -1.57 -4.79
C ALA A 47 -10.25 -2.97 -4.80
N ALA A 48 -9.87 -3.82 -3.84
CA ALA A 48 -10.43 -5.16 -3.67
C ALA A 48 -11.94 -5.12 -3.36
N ALA A 49 -12.36 -4.21 -2.48
CA ALA A 49 -13.75 -4.02 -2.11
C ALA A 49 -14.63 -3.66 -3.31
N ILE A 50 -14.18 -2.70 -4.12
CA ILE A 50 -14.89 -2.29 -5.33
C ILE A 50 -14.98 -3.44 -6.34
N CYS A 51 -13.89 -4.19 -6.54
CA CYS A 51 -13.91 -5.38 -7.40
C CYS A 51 -14.94 -6.42 -6.91
N HIS A 52 -15.00 -6.67 -5.60
CA HIS A 52 -15.93 -7.62 -5.01
C HIS A 52 -17.38 -7.12 -5.07
N TYR A 53 -17.61 -5.82 -4.88
CA TYR A 53 -18.91 -5.18 -5.05
C TYR A 53 -19.43 -5.39 -6.47
N ILE A 54 -18.63 -5.06 -7.49
CA ILE A 54 -18.98 -5.26 -8.90
C ILE A 54 -19.28 -6.74 -9.17
N GLY A 55 -18.43 -7.65 -8.69
CA GLY A 55 -18.59 -9.09 -8.91
C GLY A 55 -19.90 -9.68 -8.36
N GLN A 56 -20.35 -9.23 -7.17
CA GLN A 56 -21.60 -9.70 -6.58
C GLN A 56 -22.84 -9.23 -7.37
N HIS A 57 -22.84 -7.98 -7.81
CA HIS A 57 -23.98 -7.39 -8.52
C HIS A 57 -24.06 -7.85 -9.97
N SER A 58 -22.94 -8.25 -10.58
CA SER A 58 -22.93 -8.92 -11.89
C SER A 58 -23.42 -10.37 -11.86
N SER A 59 -23.42 -11.05 -10.71
CA SER A 59 -23.89 -12.44 -10.58
C SER A 59 -25.37 -12.59 -10.24
N ASP A 60 -25.97 -11.59 -9.59
CA ASP A 60 -27.38 -11.63 -9.15
C ASP A 60 -28.36 -11.24 -10.26
N GLU A 61 -27.89 -10.48 -11.24
CA GLU A 61 -28.69 -10.15 -12.39
C GLU A 61 -28.62 -11.28 -13.43
N LYS A 62 -29.78 -11.87 -13.76
CA LYS A 62 -29.99 -12.68 -14.97
C LYS A 62 -29.85 -11.83 -16.25
N HIS A 63 -28.83 -10.99 -16.31
CA HIS A 63 -28.52 -10.20 -17.49
C HIS A 63 -27.73 -11.08 -18.45
N GLU A 64 -28.16 -11.07 -19.70
CA GLU A 64 -27.33 -11.42 -20.85
C GLU A 64 -26.10 -10.51 -20.80
N GLY A 65 -25.04 -10.94 -20.11
CA GLY A 65 -23.86 -10.15 -19.81
C GLY A 65 -23.28 -9.55 -21.08
N GLY A 66 -23.44 -8.24 -21.24
CA GLY A 66 -22.85 -7.52 -22.36
C GLY A 66 -21.34 -7.42 -22.19
N THR A 67 -20.62 -7.27 -23.30
CA THR A 67 -19.15 -7.11 -23.32
C THR A 67 -18.66 -5.91 -22.49
N ALA A 68 -19.54 -4.97 -22.12
CA ALA A 68 -19.24 -3.83 -21.26
C ALA A 68 -19.10 -4.25 -19.78
N ASP A 69 -19.98 -5.10 -19.26
CA ASP A 69 -19.97 -5.53 -17.85
C ASP A 69 -18.78 -6.45 -17.56
N GLU A 70 -18.44 -7.30 -18.53
CA GLU A 70 -17.21 -8.12 -18.48
C GLU A 70 -15.96 -7.23 -18.45
N GLN A 71 -15.93 -6.14 -19.24
CA GLN A 71 -14.81 -5.20 -19.23
C GLN A 71 -14.69 -4.44 -17.91
N ILE A 72 -15.80 -4.02 -17.31
CA ILE A 72 -15.82 -3.36 -16.00
C ILE A 72 -15.28 -4.32 -14.93
N SER A 73 -15.77 -5.56 -14.92
CA SER A 73 -15.32 -6.60 -14.00
C SER A 73 -13.83 -6.93 -14.17
N TRP A 74 -13.36 -7.12 -15.41
CA TRP A 74 -11.96 -7.42 -15.68
C TRP A 74 -11.03 -6.26 -15.29
N LYS A 75 -11.38 -5.02 -15.62
CA LYS A 75 -10.56 -3.83 -15.30
C LYS A 75 -10.48 -3.58 -13.81
N SER A 76 -11.57 -3.78 -13.07
CA SER A 76 -11.57 -3.64 -11.61
C SER A 76 -10.74 -4.73 -10.94
N ALA A 77 -10.86 -5.99 -11.38
CA ALA A 77 -10.04 -7.09 -10.89
C ALA A 77 -8.55 -6.90 -11.18
N HIS A 78 -8.21 -6.42 -12.38
CA HIS A 78 -6.83 -6.08 -12.73
C HIS A 78 -6.28 -4.97 -11.82
N ALA A 79 -7.04 -3.90 -11.60
CA ALA A 79 -6.65 -2.82 -10.70
C ALA A 79 -6.42 -3.32 -9.25
N ALA A 80 -7.30 -4.17 -8.73
CA ALA A 80 -7.14 -4.77 -7.41
C ALA A 80 -5.85 -5.60 -7.30
N ARG A 81 -5.52 -6.40 -8.33
CA ARG A 81 -4.26 -7.18 -8.37
C ARG A 81 -3.01 -6.30 -8.36
N VAL A 82 -2.99 -5.23 -9.15
CA VAL A 82 -1.85 -4.29 -9.19
C VAL A 82 -1.68 -3.58 -7.84
N ALA A 83 -2.78 -3.21 -7.18
CA ALA A 83 -2.71 -2.62 -5.85
C ALA A 83 -2.17 -3.60 -4.79
N ALA A 84 -2.59 -4.87 -4.84
CA ALA A 84 -2.08 -5.92 -3.96
C ALA A 84 -0.59 -6.21 -4.18
N GLN A 85 -0.10 -6.17 -5.43
CA GLN A 85 1.32 -6.29 -5.73
C GLN A 85 2.16 -5.18 -5.08
N ALA A 86 1.66 -3.95 -5.00
CA ALA A 86 2.35 -2.86 -4.30
C ALA A 86 2.49 -3.13 -2.79
N VAL A 87 1.48 -3.74 -2.16
CA VAL A 87 1.56 -4.19 -0.74
C VAL A 87 2.64 -5.25 -0.58
N ALA A 88 2.69 -6.22 -1.49
CA ALA A 88 3.62 -7.32 -1.41
C ALA A 88 5.08 -6.87 -1.63
N VAL A 89 5.31 -5.93 -2.54
CA VAL A 89 6.63 -5.27 -2.71
C VAL A 89 7.09 -4.58 -1.42
N LEU A 90 6.18 -3.89 -0.71
CA LEU A 90 6.52 -3.29 0.57
C LEU A 90 6.87 -4.32 1.64
N ALA A 91 6.19 -5.46 1.69
CA ALA A 91 6.44 -6.49 2.69
C ALA A 91 7.85 -7.13 2.58
N GLU A 92 8.40 -7.16 1.37
CA GLU A 92 9.69 -7.81 1.07
C GLU A 92 10.88 -6.85 0.97
N SER A 93 10.61 -5.55 0.87
CA SER A 93 11.65 -4.53 0.66
C SER A 93 12.13 -3.91 1.99
N SER A 94 13.41 -3.58 2.06
CA SER A 94 13.96 -2.77 3.17
C SER A 94 13.37 -1.36 3.19
N PRO A 95 13.14 -0.73 4.36
CA PRO A 95 12.64 0.64 4.48
C PRO A 95 13.36 1.62 3.55
N ALA A 96 12.59 2.36 2.74
CA ALA A 96 13.13 3.28 1.75
C ALA A 96 12.04 4.31 1.39
N PRO A 97 11.97 5.48 2.08
CA PRO A 97 10.82 6.39 1.99
C PRO A 97 10.37 6.74 0.57
N ALA A 98 11.31 6.98 -0.34
CA ALA A 98 11.01 7.29 -1.73
C ALA A 98 10.39 6.10 -2.49
N ALA A 99 10.89 4.89 -2.29
CA ALA A 99 10.32 3.68 -2.88
C ALA A 99 8.95 3.37 -2.27
N ASP A 100 8.80 3.60 -0.96
CA ASP A 100 7.59 3.29 -0.22
C ASP A 100 6.44 4.20 -0.63
N SER A 101 6.74 5.49 -0.76
CA SER A 101 5.80 6.49 -1.27
C SER A 101 5.37 6.19 -2.71
N ARG A 102 6.27 5.68 -3.56
CA ARG A 102 5.91 5.23 -4.93
C ARG A 102 4.98 4.02 -4.89
N CYS A 103 5.19 3.07 -3.98
CA CYS A 103 4.26 1.94 -3.79
C CYS A 103 2.87 2.45 -3.37
N ALA A 104 2.81 3.37 -2.42
CA ALA A 104 1.55 3.98 -1.98
C ALA A 104 0.84 4.73 -3.10
N ARG A 105 1.58 5.48 -3.93
CA ARG A 105 1.05 6.14 -5.13
C ARG A 105 0.48 5.15 -6.12
N ASN A 106 1.22 4.08 -6.44
CA ASN A 106 0.80 3.09 -7.42
C ASN A 106 -0.47 2.36 -6.95
N ALA A 107 -0.55 1.97 -5.67
CA ALA A 107 -1.76 1.40 -5.10
C ALA A 107 -2.95 2.38 -5.14
N SER A 108 -2.72 3.65 -4.82
CA SER A 108 -3.77 4.69 -4.86
C SER A 108 -4.28 4.95 -6.29
N ALA A 109 -3.39 4.92 -7.28
CA ALA A 109 -3.75 5.04 -8.69
C ALA A 109 -4.59 3.85 -9.17
N SER A 110 -4.20 2.63 -8.80
CA SER A 110 -5.00 1.43 -9.06
C SER A 110 -6.36 1.48 -8.37
N ALA A 111 -6.44 1.94 -7.11
CA ALA A 111 -7.71 2.11 -6.41
C ALA A 111 -8.61 3.16 -7.09
N ALA A 112 -8.04 4.22 -7.66
CA ALA A 112 -8.79 5.20 -8.45
C ALA A 112 -9.28 4.62 -9.79
N GLN A 113 -8.52 3.71 -10.42
CA GLN A 113 -9.00 2.97 -11.59
C GLN A 113 -10.18 2.05 -11.24
N ALA A 114 -10.09 1.33 -10.12
CA ALA A 114 -11.20 0.51 -9.63
C ALA A 114 -12.45 1.36 -9.34
N ALA A 115 -12.28 2.53 -8.71
CA ALA A 115 -13.38 3.45 -8.42
C ALA A 115 -14.06 4.01 -9.68
N GLN A 116 -13.30 4.26 -10.76
CA GLN A 116 -13.89 4.61 -12.06
C GLN A 116 -14.76 3.46 -12.60
N MET A 117 -14.35 2.19 -12.43
CA MET A 117 -15.17 1.05 -12.83
C MET A 117 -16.42 0.93 -11.95
N GLY A 118 -16.30 1.16 -10.64
CA GLY A 118 -17.46 1.22 -9.74
C GLY A 118 -18.46 2.32 -10.14
N GLN A 119 -17.97 3.50 -10.50
CA GLN A 119 -18.81 4.58 -11.03
C GLN A 119 -19.54 4.20 -12.31
N LEU A 120 -18.87 3.54 -13.25
CA LEU A 120 -19.51 3.07 -14.48
C LEU A 120 -20.56 2.00 -14.18
N HIS A 121 -20.25 1.06 -13.29
CA HIS A 121 -21.16 0.01 -12.86
C HIS A 121 -22.44 0.57 -12.23
N ASP A 122 -22.33 1.56 -11.35
CA ASP A 122 -23.47 2.23 -10.72
C ASP A 122 -24.16 3.28 -11.62
N SER A 123 -23.88 3.26 -12.93
CA SER A 123 -24.43 4.22 -13.90
C SER A 123 -24.24 5.69 -13.50
N SER A 124 -23.13 6.01 -12.83
CA SER A 124 -22.78 7.35 -12.35
C SER A 124 -23.80 7.99 -11.40
N SER A 125 -24.37 7.21 -10.47
CA SER A 125 -25.10 7.76 -9.31
C SER A 125 -24.29 8.84 -8.55
N GLU A 126 -24.94 9.77 -7.85
CA GLU A 126 -24.25 10.87 -7.15
C GLU A 126 -23.19 10.36 -6.14
N LEU A 127 -23.51 9.28 -5.42
CA LEU A 127 -22.61 8.65 -4.46
C LEU A 127 -21.40 8.00 -5.14
N SER A 128 -21.61 7.34 -6.28
CA SER A 128 -20.53 6.70 -7.05
C SER A 128 -19.59 7.73 -7.68
N VAL A 129 -20.13 8.84 -8.19
CA VAL A 129 -19.36 10.00 -8.68
C VAL A 129 -18.53 10.62 -7.55
N ALA A 130 -19.12 10.83 -6.37
CA ALA A 130 -18.43 11.39 -5.22
C ALA A 130 -17.28 10.47 -4.74
N ALA A 131 -17.52 9.15 -4.69
CA ALA A 131 -16.52 8.18 -4.32
C ALA A 131 -15.37 8.09 -5.35
N CYS A 132 -15.67 8.11 -6.64
CA CYS A 132 -14.66 8.17 -7.70
C CYS A 132 -13.82 9.46 -7.62
N ARG A 133 -14.45 10.62 -7.41
CA ARG A 133 -13.74 11.88 -7.25
C ARG A 133 -12.80 11.86 -6.03
N ALA A 134 -13.26 11.36 -4.89
CA ALA A 134 -12.43 11.23 -3.70
C ALA A 134 -11.23 10.30 -3.94
N ALA A 135 -11.44 9.18 -4.65
CA ALA A 135 -10.37 8.26 -5.04
C ALA A 135 -9.31 8.92 -5.95
N LEU A 136 -9.75 9.74 -6.92
CA LEU A 136 -8.85 10.51 -7.78
C LEU A 136 -8.05 11.55 -6.98
N THR A 137 -8.68 12.23 -6.02
CA THR A 137 -8.00 13.15 -5.11
C THR A 137 -6.94 12.44 -4.26
N ALA A 138 -7.24 11.25 -3.71
CA ALA A 138 -6.27 10.44 -2.99
C ALA A 138 -5.07 10.05 -3.86
N SER A 139 -5.32 9.61 -5.10
CA SER A 139 -4.27 9.30 -6.08
C SER A 139 -3.37 10.51 -6.39
N GLN A 140 -3.96 11.69 -6.59
CA GLN A 140 -3.23 12.94 -6.84
C GLN A 140 -2.38 13.35 -5.62
N ALA A 141 -2.93 13.26 -4.42
CA ALA A 141 -2.21 13.58 -3.19
C ALA A 141 -1.03 12.63 -2.96
N ALA A 142 -1.23 11.32 -3.18
CA ALA A 142 -0.15 10.33 -3.12
C ALA A 142 0.92 10.57 -4.19
N ALA A 143 0.53 11.00 -5.40
CA ALA A 143 1.48 11.37 -6.44
C ALA A 143 2.32 12.60 -6.07
N ALA A 144 1.72 13.60 -5.42
CA ALA A 144 2.43 14.76 -4.91
C ALA A 144 3.45 14.36 -3.82
N ALA A 145 3.06 13.50 -2.88
CA ALA A 145 3.94 12.99 -1.82
C ALA A 145 5.13 12.18 -2.37
N ALA A 146 4.92 11.42 -3.45
CA ALA A 146 5.96 10.60 -4.11
C ALA A 146 6.81 11.38 -5.13
N GLY A 147 6.43 12.61 -5.48
CA GLY A 147 7.07 13.42 -6.49
C GLY A 147 8.46 13.93 -6.10
N ALA A 148 9.18 14.54 -7.05
CA ALA A 148 10.57 14.96 -6.89
C ALA A 148 10.82 15.98 -5.75
N GLY A 149 9.80 16.73 -5.32
CA GLY A 149 9.88 17.63 -4.16
C GLY A 149 9.44 17.00 -2.83
N GLY A 150 8.92 15.77 -2.85
CA GLY A 150 8.38 15.07 -1.69
C GLY A 150 9.25 13.92 -1.19
N SER A 151 9.88 13.16 -2.10
CA SER A 151 10.74 11.99 -1.83
C SER A 151 10.17 10.97 -0.82
N GLY A 152 8.86 11.00 -0.54
CA GLY A 152 8.24 10.25 0.54
C GLY A 152 8.54 10.74 1.96
N GLU A 153 9.30 11.81 2.14
CA GLU A 153 9.74 12.32 3.45
C GLU A 153 8.99 13.58 3.89
N ASN A 154 8.38 14.31 2.95
CA ASN A 154 7.66 15.53 3.27
C ASN A 154 6.40 15.24 4.11
N GLU A 155 6.46 15.57 5.40
CA GLU A 155 5.41 15.32 6.38
C GLU A 155 4.06 15.96 5.99
N THR A 156 4.06 17.21 5.50
CA THR A 156 2.83 17.91 5.11
C THR A 156 2.15 17.24 3.92
N LEU A 157 2.94 16.80 2.91
CA LEU A 157 2.39 16.09 1.76
C LEU A 157 1.91 14.69 2.14
N ASN A 158 2.61 14.00 3.05
CA ASN A 158 2.21 12.70 3.57
C ASN A 158 0.89 12.81 4.35
N ALA A 159 0.75 13.77 5.26
CA ALA A 159 -0.48 14.00 6.01
C ALA A 159 -1.67 14.33 5.09
N LYS A 160 -1.45 15.12 4.03
CA LYS A 160 -2.48 15.40 3.01
C LYS A 160 -2.90 14.13 2.26
N ALA A 161 -1.96 13.27 1.93
CA ALA A 161 -2.25 12.00 1.27
C ALA A 161 -3.01 11.03 2.20
N ASP A 162 -2.69 11.01 3.49
CA ASP A 162 -3.42 10.22 4.50
C ASP A 162 -4.86 10.70 4.68
N ALA A 163 -5.06 12.02 4.80
CA ALA A 163 -6.39 12.60 4.89
C ALA A 163 -7.24 12.31 3.64
N ALA A 164 -6.65 12.48 2.45
CA ALA A 164 -7.34 12.20 1.20
C ALA A 164 -7.71 10.71 1.04
N GLU A 165 -6.85 9.79 1.50
CA GLU A 165 -7.17 8.36 1.51
C GLU A 165 -8.31 8.04 2.50
N ALA A 166 -8.32 8.66 3.69
CA ALA A 166 -9.42 8.52 4.64
C ALA A 166 -10.76 9.01 4.06
N ASP A 167 -10.76 10.15 3.36
CA ASP A 167 -11.93 10.67 2.66
C ASP A 167 -12.39 9.72 1.54
N ALA A 168 -11.46 9.14 0.79
CA ALA A 168 -11.77 8.16 -0.25
C ALA A 168 -12.40 6.88 0.32
N VAL A 169 -11.93 6.38 1.46
CA VAL A 169 -12.55 5.25 2.17
C VAL A 169 -13.95 5.62 2.66
N ALA A 170 -14.12 6.80 3.25
CA ALA A 170 -15.42 7.25 3.74
C ALA A 170 -16.44 7.39 2.58
N ALA A 171 -16.02 7.93 1.44
CA ALA A 171 -16.87 8.06 0.26
C ALA A 171 -17.22 6.69 -0.35
N ALA A 172 -16.26 5.76 -0.45
CA ALA A 172 -16.51 4.41 -0.93
C ALA A 172 -17.49 3.64 -0.02
N ARG A 173 -17.42 3.83 1.30
CA ARG A 173 -18.40 3.27 2.24
C ARG A 173 -19.80 3.86 2.03
N LYS A 174 -19.90 5.18 1.85
CA LYS A 174 -21.18 5.84 1.56
C LYS A 174 -21.81 5.37 0.25
N ALA A 175 -20.98 5.03 -0.75
CA ALA A 175 -21.42 4.43 -2.00
C ALA A 175 -21.80 2.94 -1.88
N GLY A 176 -21.61 2.30 -0.71
CA GLY A 176 -21.90 0.88 -0.51
C GLY A 176 -20.83 -0.08 -1.05
N TRP A 177 -19.73 0.44 -1.62
CA TRP A 177 -18.64 -0.37 -2.17
C TRP A 177 -17.77 -1.04 -1.11
N MET A 178 -17.78 -0.52 0.11
CA MET A 178 -17.00 -1.02 1.24
C MET A 178 -17.90 -1.23 2.46
N LEU A 179 -17.84 -2.41 3.06
CA LEU A 179 -18.52 -2.69 4.33
C LEU A 179 -17.57 -2.43 5.53
N PRO A 180 -18.02 -1.77 6.61
CA PRO A 180 -17.24 -1.60 7.82
C PRO A 180 -16.90 -2.96 8.45
N GLY A 181 -15.63 -3.19 8.80
CA GLY A 181 -15.19 -4.40 9.50
C GLY A 181 -15.13 -5.67 8.64
N GLN A 182 -15.31 -5.57 7.32
CA GLN A 182 -15.09 -6.70 6.43
C GLN A 182 -13.59 -6.90 6.22
N ASP A 183 -13.08 -8.08 6.56
CA ASP A 183 -11.81 -8.55 6.04
C ASP A 183 -11.98 -8.73 4.53
N LEU A 184 -11.24 -7.94 3.77
CA LEU A 184 -11.37 -7.94 2.33
C LEU A 184 -10.73 -9.20 1.75
N PRO A 185 -11.35 -9.82 0.74
CA PRO A 185 -10.87 -11.06 0.17
C PRO A 185 -9.43 -10.89 -0.31
N GLU A 186 -8.59 -11.87 0.00
CA GLU A 186 -7.20 -11.88 -0.43
C GLU A 186 -7.15 -11.91 -1.97
N VAL A 187 -6.62 -10.84 -2.57
CA VAL A 187 -6.52 -10.73 -4.02
C VAL A 187 -5.28 -11.49 -4.47
N SER A 188 -5.46 -12.62 -5.18
CA SER A 188 -4.34 -13.36 -5.76
C SER A 188 -3.52 -12.47 -6.68
N THR A 189 -2.26 -12.22 -6.32
CA THR A 189 -1.33 -11.36 -7.06
C THR A 189 -0.75 -12.02 -8.32
N GLY A 190 -1.08 -13.29 -8.57
CA GLY A 190 -0.44 -14.14 -9.58
C GLY A 190 0.97 -14.59 -9.18
N ILE A 191 1.55 -15.51 -9.98
CA ILE A 191 2.96 -15.93 -9.83
C ILE A 191 3.87 -14.81 -10.35
N ARG A 192 4.89 -14.42 -9.58
CA ARG A 192 5.82 -13.36 -10.01
C ARG A 192 6.80 -13.90 -11.04
N SER A 193 7.27 -13.04 -11.96
CA SER A 193 8.24 -13.42 -12.99
C SER A 193 9.53 -14.09 -12.47
N PRO A 194 10.11 -13.71 -11.30
CA PRO A 194 11.25 -14.43 -10.74
C PRO A 194 10.91 -15.87 -10.33
N ASP A 195 9.72 -16.10 -9.79
CA ASP A 195 9.25 -17.43 -9.39
C ASP A 195 8.95 -18.30 -10.62
N LEU A 196 8.39 -17.69 -11.67
CA LEU A 196 8.23 -18.34 -12.99
C LEU A 196 9.59 -18.69 -13.62
N MET A 197 10.58 -17.79 -13.55
CA MET A 197 11.95 -18.09 -14.00
C MET A 197 12.58 -19.20 -13.15
N SER A 198 12.39 -19.20 -11.83
CA SER A 198 12.85 -20.29 -10.95
C SER A 198 12.21 -21.64 -11.30
N MET A 199 10.95 -21.66 -11.75
CA MET A 199 10.24 -22.88 -12.14
C MET A 199 10.59 -23.37 -13.55
N LEU A 200 10.96 -22.46 -14.46
CA LEU A 200 11.36 -22.80 -15.84
C LEU A 200 12.84 -23.20 -15.98
N HIS A 201 13.62 -23.06 -14.90
CA HIS A 201 15.02 -23.49 -14.82
C HIS A 201 15.21 -24.86 -14.12
N LEU A 202 14.13 -25.67 -14.04
CA LEU A 202 14.17 -27.07 -13.61
C LEU A 202 14.17 -28.03 -14.80
#